data_AF-A0A9P8I2U1-F1
#
_entry.id   AF-A0A9P8I2U1-F1
#
_cell.length_a   1.000
_cell.length_b   1.000
_cell.length_c   1.000
_cell.angle_alpha   90.00
_cell.angle_beta   90.00
_cell.angle_gamma   90.00
#
_symmetry.space_group_name_H-M   'P 1'
#
loop_
_entity.id
_entity.type
_entity.pdbx_description
1 polymer ?
#
loop_
_entity_poly.entity_id
_entity_poly.type
_entity_poly.pdbx_seq_one_letter_code
_entity_poly.pdbx_strand_id
1 'polypeptide(L)'
;MGGGFLMGSSYFYMEFLFAWVSSLKQAGFRNPALFALEYTLVPDAIYPTQLVQTVAGYEHVLSITQDPSRVCVGGDSAGGTLILSLLLYLANSPGYEIQRPGLAILVSPWVTLVSPKNHNTRSDYLNAESLHLYARQYAGSSASLNDPLVSPGMCKDLSWWSRAVPSAGIVFYYGSEEVFCQEIRDLAALLEQTGRVIQAREEEGLIHAWPVATLFLSDSKAERQKGIKEIVQVTWGCMNRNFGSKERSLDAVLRFNVQSGISVAGALLLAKSLRELAVAIEALDRNAQINGKKQLENQLASAQWGIPKTFPTTTIFNVNVRPELFLFTLSMRIHMALSEIP
;
A
#
# COMPACT_ATOMS: atom_id res chain seq x y z
N MET A 1 0.03 0.69 -1.70
CA MET A 1 -1.21 0.15 -2.26
C MET A 1 -0.93 -1.14 -2.95
N GLY A 2 -1.65 -2.14 -2.47
CA GLY A 2 -1.64 -3.50 -2.95
C GLY A 2 -2.52 -3.69 -4.19
N GLY A 3 -3.15 -4.87 -4.26
CA GLY A 3 -3.90 -5.34 -5.43
C GLY A 3 -3.14 -6.38 -6.26
N GLY A 4 -2.25 -7.14 -5.62
CA GLY A 4 -1.61 -8.31 -6.24
C GLY A 4 -0.77 -8.02 -7.48
N PHE A 5 -0.31 -6.79 -7.71
CA PHE A 5 0.34 -6.30 -8.94
C PHE A 5 -0.55 -6.22 -10.19
N LEU A 6 -1.83 -6.59 -10.09
CA LEU A 6 -2.80 -6.63 -11.19
C LEU A 6 -3.93 -5.61 -11.07
N MET A 7 -4.11 -5.01 -9.90
CA MET A 7 -5.18 -4.05 -9.65
C MET A 7 -4.78 -3.06 -8.56
N GLY A 8 -5.67 -2.09 -8.30
CA GLY A 8 -5.52 -1.08 -7.24
C GLY A 8 -5.12 0.28 -7.78
N SER A 9 -5.67 1.38 -7.22
CA SER A 9 -5.39 2.75 -7.67
C SER A 9 -5.40 3.73 -6.50
N SER A 10 -4.73 4.88 -6.65
CA SER A 10 -4.74 5.99 -5.69
C SER A 10 -6.17 6.34 -5.29
N TYR A 11 -7.06 6.36 -6.27
CA TYR A 11 -8.48 6.64 -6.10
C TYR A 11 -9.19 5.69 -5.14
N PHE A 12 -8.89 4.39 -5.21
CA PHE A 12 -9.50 3.39 -4.31
C PHE A 12 -9.10 3.64 -2.85
N TYR A 13 -7.86 4.07 -2.61
CA TYR A 13 -7.34 4.31 -1.27
C TYR A 13 -7.44 5.77 -0.80
N MET A 14 -8.00 6.65 -1.62
CA MET A 14 -7.95 8.10 -1.40
C MET A 14 -8.60 8.50 -0.06
N GLU A 15 -9.73 7.87 0.31
CA GLU A 15 -10.38 8.12 1.60
C GLU A 15 -9.49 7.70 2.78
N PHE A 16 -8.91 6.50 2.73
CA PHE A 16 -7.98 6.02 3.75
C PHE A 16 -6.76 6.93 3.87
N LEU A 17 -6.18 7.32 2.73
CA LEU A 17 -5.01 8.18 2.63
C LEU A 17 -5.26 9.58 3.22
N PHE A 18 -6.38 10.21 2.88
CA PHE A 18 -6.74 11.51 3.44
C PHE A 18 -7.09 11.43 4.91
N ALA A 19 -7.79 10.37 5.34
CA ALA A 19 -8.06 10.14 6.75
C ALA A 19 -6.75 9.99 7.53
N TRP A 20 -5.78 9.25 6.99
CA TRP A 20 -4.46 9.08 7.61
C TRP A 20 -3.69 10.41 7.72
N VAL A 21 -3.56 11.18 6.64
CA VAL A 21 -2.88 12.49 6.66
C VAL A 21 -3.58 13.46 7.62
N SER A 22 -4.91 13.49 7.61
CA SER A 22 -5.71 14.31 8.52
C SER A 22 -5.47 13.91 9.98
N SER A 23 -5.46 12.61 10.28
CA SER A 23 -5.18 12.10 11.62
C SER A 23 -3.74 12.35 12.07
N LEU A 24 -2.75 12.32 11.18
CA LEU A 24 -1.38 12.74 11.48
C LEU A 24 -1.31 14.23 11.84
N LYS A 25 -2.01 15.07 11.08
CA LYS A 25 -2.07 16.51 11.37
C LYS A 25 -2.72 16.78 12.72
N GLN A 26 -3.82 16.07 13.02
CA GLN A 26 -4.47 16.11 14.32
C GLN A 26 -3.56 15.59 15.44
N ALA A 27 -2.73 14.58 15.16
CA ALA A 27 -1.76 14.04 16.10
C ALA A 27 -0.65 15.03 16.50
N GLY A 28 -0.46 16.10 15.71
CA GLY A 28 0.49 17.16 15.98
C GLY A 28 1.58 17.34 14.92
N PHE A 29 1.57 16.55 13.84
CA PHE A 29 2.44 16.79 12.70
C PHE A 29 1.99 18.08 12.01
N ARG A 30 2.87 19.08 11.89
CA ARG A 30 2.56 20.41 11.35
C ARG A 30 2.27 20.37 9.85
N ASN A 31 3.04 19.56 9.12
CA ASN A 31 2.92 19.45 7.67
C ASN A 31 3.22 18.02 7.17
N PRO A 32 2.38 17.01 7.49
CA PRO A 32 2.50 15.69 6.89
C PRO A 32 2.17 15.79 5.39
N ALA A 33 3.06 15.29 4.54
CA ALA A 33 2.85 15.15 3.11
C ALA A 33 2.68 13.68 2.73
N LEU A 34 1.97 13.44 1.62
CA LEU A 34 1.72 12.12 1.08
C LEU A 34 2.10 12.09 -0.40
N PHE A 35 2.86 11.07 -0.78
CA PHE A 35 3.14 10.72 -2.16
C PHE A 35 2.62 9.31 -2.36
N ALA A 36 1.75 9.12 -3.36
CA ALA A 36 1.18 7.83 -3.70
C ALA A 36 1.69 7.42 -5.10
N LEU A 37 2.60 6.43 -5.17
CA LEU A 37 3.30 6.08 -6.42
C LEU A 37 2.49 5.24 -7.39
N GLU A 38 2.17 5.84 -8.53
CA GLU A 38 1.46 5.22 -9.64
C GLU A 38 2.33 4.23 -10.45
N TYR A 39 2.66 3.07 -9.85
CA TYR A 39 3.43 2.00 -10.50
C TYR A 39 2.62 1.23 -11.54
N THR A 40 3.31 0.74 -12.58
CA THR A 40 2.71 0.01 -13.70
C THR A 40 2.32 -1.40 -13.28
N LEU A 41 1.14 -1.85 -13.67
CA LEU A 41 0.65 -3.18 -13.34
C LEU A 41 0.99 -4.22 -14.40
N VAL A 42 0.82 -5.48 -14.02
CA VAL A 42 0.67 -6.59 -14.94
C VAL A 42 -0.68 -6.47 -15.68
N PRO A 43 -0.75 -6.80 -16.99
CA PRO A 43 0.33 -7.33 -17.84
C PRO A 43 1.16 -6.26 -18.54
N ASP A 44 0.84 -4.97 -18.37
CA ASP A 44 1.51 -3.86 -19.08
C ASP A 44 3.02 -3.80 -18.77
N ALA A 45 3.39 -4.13 -17.54
CA ALA A 45 4.77 -4.37 -17.15
C ALA A 45 4.89 -5.47 -16.09
N ILE A 46 6.03 -6.15 -16.10
CA ILE A 46 6.42 -7.18 -15.11
C ILE A 46 7.67 -6.72 -14.35
N TYR A 47 8.06 -7.47 -13.31
CA TYR A 47 9.31 -7.27 -12.59
C TYR A 47 10.50 -7.19 -13.57
N PRO A 48 11.47 -6.26 -13.39
CA PRO A 48 11.67 -5.40 -12.21
C PRO A 48 11.02 -4.01 -12.32
N THR A 49 10.14 -3.76 -13.30
CA THR A 49 9.63 -2.42 -13.60
C THR A 49 9.03 -1.72 -12.37
N GLN A 50 8.21 -2.43 -11.60
CA GLN A 50 7.55 -1.90 -10.41
C GLN A 50 8.55 -1.55 -9.31
N LEU A 51 9.59 -2.37 -9.12
CA LEU A 51 10.67 -2.08 -8.17
C LEU A 51 11.47 -0.86 -8.61
N VAL A 52 11.84 -0.77 -9.89
CA VAL A 52 12.56 0.39 -10.46
C VAL A 52 11.74 1.67 -10.28
N GLN A 53 10.44 1.63 -10.56
CA GLN A 53 9.55 2.78 -10.32
C GLN A 53 9.45 3.13 -8.84
N THR A 54 9.42 2.12 -7.96
CA THR A 54 9.43 2.31 -6.49
C THR A 54 10.70 3.04 -6.03
N VAL A 55 11.86 2.65 -6.54
CA VAL A 55 13.14 3.32 -6.29
C VAL A 55 13.10 4.77 -6.79
N ALA A 56 12.69 4.99 -8.04
CA ALA A 56 12.59 6.34 -8.62
C ALA A 56 11.61 7.25 -7.84
N GLY A 57 10.49 6.70 -7.38
CA GLY A 57 9.54 7.43 -6.53
C GLY A 57 10.14 7.79 -5.17
N TYR A 58 10.91 6.89 -4.58
CA TYR A 58 11.59 7.15 -3.31
C TYR A 58 12.68 8.22 -3.46
N GLU A 59 13.49 8.15 -4.52
CA GLU A 59 14.48 9.18 -4.87
C GLU A 59 13.84 10.54 -5.10
N HIS A 60 12.67 10.58 -5.76
CA HIS A 60 11.91 11.82 -5.92
C HIS A 60 11.49 12.41 -4.56
N VAL A 61 10.97 11.60 -3.65
CA VAL A 61 10.64 12.06 -2.28
C VAL A 61 11.89 12.55 -1.56
N LEU A 62 13.02 11.84 -1.65
CA LEU A 62 14.28 12.28 -1.06
C LEU A 62 14.76 13.63 -1.60
N SER A 63 14.57 13.90 -2.89
CA SER A 63 14.90 15.20 -3.49
C SER A 63 14.11 16.37 -2.87
N ILE A 64 12.89 16.09 -2.40
CA ILE A 64 12.00 17.08 -1.76
C ILE A 64 12.29 17.20 -0.26
N THR A 65 12.39 16.07 0.46
CA THR A 65 12.58 16.09 1.92
C THR A 65 14.00 16.48 2.31
N GLN A 66 15.00 16.11 1.50
CA GLN A 66 16.44 16.20 1.77
C GLN A 66 16.90 15.51 3.07
N ASP A 67 16.00 14.79 3.74
CA ASP A 67 16.26 14.07 4.98
C ASP A 67 15.46 12.75 4.98
N PRO A 68 16.12 11.61 4.69
CA PRO A 68 15.51 10.29 4.69
C PRO A 68 14.89 9.89 6.04
N SER A 69 15.43 10.39 7.15
CA SER A 69 14.94 10.06 8.50
C SER A 69 13.52 10.59 8.75
N ARG A 70 13.06 11.52 7.91
CA ARG A 70 11.70 12.09 7.92
C ARG A 70 10.75 11.38 6.95
N VAL A 71 11.22 10.36 6.26
CA VAL A 71 10.40 9.58 5.33
C VAL A 71 9.90 8.31 6.03
N CYS A 72 8.59 8.15 6.04
CA CYS A 72 7.94 6.89 6.37
C CYS A 72 7.48 6.25 5.06
N VAL A 73 8.05 5.11 4.72
CA VAL A 73 7.58 4.31 3.58
C VAL A 73 6.48 3.36 4.03
N GLY A 74 5.49 3.11 3.19
CA GLY A 74 4.42 2.19 3.54
C GLY A 74 3.68 1.59 2.36
N GLY A 75 3.13 0.42 2.60
CA GLY A 75 2.41 -0.33 1.58
C GLY A 75 1.66 -1.51 2.19
N ASP A 76 0.55 -1.85 1.56
CA ASP A 76 -0.25 -3.01 1.87
C ASP A 76 -0.10 -4.11 0.82
N SER A 77 -0.23 -5.38 1.22
CA SER A 77 -0.25 -6.52 0.29
C SER A 77 0.97 -6.51 -0.66
N ALA A 78 0.74 -6.55 -1.98
CA ALA A 78 1.78 -6.41 -3.02
C ALA A 78 2.58 -5.09 -2.94
N GLY A 79 1.97 -3.99 -2.46
CA GLY A 79 2.69 -2.76 -2.18
C GLY A 79 3.64 -2.92 -0.99
N GLY A 80 3.27 -3.74 -0.01
CA GLY A 80 4.16 -4.14 1.08
C GLY A 80 5.37 -4.95 0.58
N THR A 81 5.16 -5.82 -0.43
CA THR A 81 6.25 -6.50 -1.14
C THR A 81 7.22 -5.49 -1.74
N LEU A 82 6.73 -4.50 -2.49
CA LEU A 82 7.58 -3.48 -3.13
C LEU A 82 8.34 -2.63 -2.11
N ILE A 83 7.74 -2.29 -0.97
CA ILE A 83 8.46 -1.58 0.10
C ILE A 83 9.58 -2.46 0.69
N LEU A 84 9.32 -3.73 0.97
CA LEU A 84 10.36 -4.65 1.46
C LEU A 84 11.47 -4.85 0.41
N SER A 85 11.13 -5.01 -0.87
CA SER A 85 12.07 -5.08 -1.97
C SER A 85 12.90 -3.80 -2.11
N LEU A 86 12.28 -2.63 -1.95
CA LEU A 86 12.98 -1.33 -1.91
C LEU A 86 14.01 -1.31 -0.79
N LEU A 87 13.64 -1.70 0.43
CA LEU A 87 14.56 -1.72 1.57
C LEU A 87 15.75 -2.65 1.32
N LEU A 88 15.51 -3.85 0.78
CA LEU A 88 16.57 -4.80 0.41
C LEU A 88 17.45 -4.26 -0.72
N TYR A 89 16.86 -3.66 -1.75
CA TYR A 89 17.58 -3.05 -2.87
C TYR A 89 18.50 -1.92 -2.39
N LEU A 90 17.95 -1.01 -1.59
CA LEU A 90 18.70 0.10 -1.02
C LEU A 90 19.87 -0.42 -0.18
N ALA A 91 19.67 -1.46 0.64
CA ALA A 91 20.71 -2.03 1.50
C ALA A 91 21.97 -2.55 0.80
N ASN A 92 21.88 -2.83 -0.51
CA ASN A 92 22.99 -3.27 -1.34
C ASN A 92 23.47 -2.20 -2.34
N SER A 93 22.90 -0.99 -2.27
CA SER A 93 23.28 0.13 -3.15
C SER A 93 24.38 0.99 -2.51
N PRO A 94 25.34 1.53 -3.28
CA PRO A 94 26.35 2.46 -2.76
C PRO A 94 25.72 3.70 -2.12
N GLY A 95 26.24 4.17 -0.98
CA GLY A 95 25.73 5.37 -0.29
C GLY A 95 24.46 5.16 0.55
N TYR A 96 24.00 3.91 0.69
CA TYR A 96 22.76 3.53 1.35
C TYR A 96 22.55 4.08 2.77
N GLU A 97 23.58 4.12 3.61
CA GLU A 97 23.43 4.55 5.01
C GLU A 97 22.83 5.96 5.13
N ILE A 98 23.04 6.80 4.11
CA ILE A 98 22.57 8.19 4.02
C ILE A 98 21.20 8.27 3.32
N GLN A 99 20.66 7.17 2.79
CA GLN A 99 19.41 7.14 2.02
C GLN A 99 18.34 6.22 2.63
N ARG A 100 18.56 5.67 3.83
CA ARG A 100 17.59 4.77 4.47
C ARG A 100 16.39 5.55 5.02
N PRO A 101 15.13 5.13 4.76
CA PRO A 101 13.97 5.80 5.36
C PRO A 101 13.99 5.71 6.89
N GLY A 102 13.25 6.61 7.54
CA GLY A 102 13.10 6.62 8.99
C GLY A 102 12.28 5.45 9.50
N LEU A 103 11.16 5.13 8.85
CA LEU A 103 10.20 4.12 9.31
C LEU A 103 9.59 3.38 8.11
N ALA A 104 9.26 2.10 8.29
CA ALA A 104 8.38 1.37 7.37
C ALA A 104 7.10 0.89 8.07
N ILE A 105 5.95 1.15 7.46
CA ILE A 105 4.64 0.67 7.93
C ILE A 105 4.03 -0.23 6.86
N LEU A 106 3.84 -1.50 7.21
CA LEU A 106 3.39 -2.53 6.30
C LEU A 106 2.06 -3.08 6.78
N VAL A 107 1.07 -3.10 5.88
CA VAL A 107 -0.29 -3.60 6.18
C VAL A 107 -0.52 -4.88 5.40
N SER A 108 -0.57 -6.03 6.07
CA SER A 108 -0.77 -7.34 5.45
C SER A 108 0.18 -7.57 4.27
N PRO A 109 1.51 -7.34 4.41
CA PRO A 109 2.42 -7.41 3.27
C PRO A 109 2.49 -8.83 2.73
N TRP A 110 2.48 -8.97 1.39
CA TRP A 110 2.68 -10.25 0.75
C TRP A 110 4.18 -10.56 0.68
N VAL A 111 4.72 -11.10 1.77
CA VAL A 111 6.18 -11.19 1.95
C VAL A 111 6.83 -12.31 1.14
N THR A 112 6.16 -13.46 1.01
CA THR A 112 6.64 -14.60 0.22
C THR A 112 5.61 -14.88 -0.89
N LEU A 113 6.00 -14.60 -2.13
CA LEU A 113 5.07 -14.57 -3.27
C LEU A 113 4.42 -15.94 -3.55
N VAL A 114 5.23 -17.00 -3.60
CA VAL A 114 4.72 -18.37 -3.68
C VAL A 114 5.18 -19.12 -2.45
N SER A 115 4.23 -19.39 -1.56
CA SER A 115 4.47 -20.12 -0.32
C SER A 115 3.40 -21.17 -0.07
N PRO A 116 3.78 -22.38 0.37
CA PRO A 116 2.82 -23.37 0.88
C PRO A 116 2.17 -22.97 2.21
N LYS A 117 2.72 -21.97 2.91
CA LYS A 117 2.15 -21.44 4.17
C LYS A 117 1.05 -20.41 3.93
N ASN A 118 0.92 -19.91 2.70
CA ASN A 118 -0.22 -19.10 2.32
C ASN A 118 -1.44 -20.01 2.23
N HIS A 119 -2.32 -19.95 3.23
CA HIS A 119 -3.44 -20.88 3.41
C HIS A 119 -4.77 -20.12 3.38
N ASN A 120 -5.74 -20.65 2.62
CA ASN A 120 -7.08 -20.07 2.54
C ASN A 120 -7.83 -20.26 3.85
N THR A 121 -8.28 -19.18 4.47
CA THR A 121 -9.22 -19.25 5.59
C THR A 121 -10.65 -19.13 5.08
N ARG A 122 -11.63 -19.46 5.93
CA ARG A 122 -13.05 -19.26 5.59
C ARG A 122 -13.44 -17.78 5.59
N SER A 123 -12.69 -16.96 6.31
CA SER A 123 -13.02 -15.57 6.64
C SER A 123 -12.42 -14.60 5.64
N ASP A 124 -11.25 -14.89 5.10
CA ASP A 124 -10.52 -13.99 4.19
C ASP A 124 -11.07 -14.03 2.77
N TYR A 125 -11.04 -12.89 2.08
CA TYR A 125 -11.48 -12.75 0.68
C TYR A 125 -10.36 -13.08 -0.32
N LEU A 126 -9.14 -13.32 0.16
CA LEU A 126 -8.03 -13.74 -0.67
C LEU A 126 -8.04 -15.25 -0.93
N ASN A 127 -7.48 -15.64 -2.07
CA ASN A 127 -7.26 -17.03 -2.44
C ASN A 127 -5.79 -17.26 -2.80
N ALA A 128 -5.14 -18.19 -2.10
CA ALA A 128 -3.73 -18.52 -2.23
C ALA A 128 -3.34 -19.00 -3.63
N GLU A 129 -4.21 -19.77 -4.31
CA GLU A 129 -3.94 -20.29 -5.65
C GLU A 129 -3.94 -19.16 -6.67
N SER A 130 -4.94 -18.27 -6.60
CA SER A 130 -4.99 -17.05 -7.43
C SER A 130 -3.78 -16.15 -7.17
N LEU A 131 -3.38 -16.00 -5.91
CA LEU A 131 -2.17 -15.23 -5.56
C LEU A 131 -0.90 -15.87 -6.13
N HIS A 132 -0.76 -17.19 -6.11
CA HIS A 132 0.39 -17.85 -6.75
C HIS A 132 0.41 -17.63 -8.26
N LEU A 133 -0.75 -17.54 -8.93
CA LEU A 133 -0.83 -17.15 -10.33
C LEU A 133 -0.36 -15.71 -10.54
N TYR A 134 -0.86 -14.77 -9.74
CA TYR A 134 -0.47 -13.37 -9.80
C TYR A 134 1.03 -13.17 -9.57
N ALA A 135 1.62 -13.93 -8.64
CA ALA A 135 3.05 -13.93 -8.37
C ALA A 135 3.86 -14.30 -9.62
N ARG A 136 3.43 -15.34 -10.35
CA ARG A 136 4.09 -15.77 -11.58
C ARG A 136 3.94 -14.75 -12.70
N GLN A 137 2.78 -14.10 -12.80
CA GLN A 137 2.58 -13.05 -13.80
C GLN A 137 3.44 -11.81 -13.50
N TYR A 138 3.56 -11.43 -12.22
CA TYR A 138 4.44 -10.35 -11.78
C TYR A 138 5.93 -10.65 -12.02
N ALA A 139 6.40 -11.84 -11.64
CA ALA A 139 7.78 -12.25 -11.84
C ALA A 139 8.12 -12.45 -13.34
N GLY A 140 7.11 -12.77 -14.16
CA GLY A 140 7.29 -13.13 -15.55
C GLY A 140 8.11 -14.41 -15.72
N SER A 141 8.76 -14.56 -16.88
CA SER A 141 9.55 -15.75 -17.22
C SER A 141 11.03 -15.67 -16.83
N SER A 142 11.53 -14.46 -16.53
CA SER A 142 12.96 -14.20 -16.34
C SER A 142 13.39 -14.11 -14.88
N ALA A 143 12.49 -13.75 -13.97
CA ALA A 143 12.82 -13.55 -12.57
C ALA A 143 12.54 -14.81 -11.73
N SER A 144 13.46 -15.15 -10.84
CA SER A 144 13.26 -16.24 -9.89
C SER A 144 12.36 -15.80 -8.75
N LEU A 145 11.33 -16.59 -8.43
CA LEU A 145 10.51 -16.37 -7.23
C LEU A 145 11.27 -16.59 -5.92
N ASN A 146 12.49 -17.15 -5.97
CA ASN A 146 13.40 -17.27 -4.83
C ASN A 146 14.34 -16.06 -4.68
N ASP A 147 14.33 -15.11 -5.63
CA ASP A 147 15.12 -13.88 -5.53
C ASP A 147 14.55 -12.99 -4.41
N PRO A 148 15.35 -12.62 -3.40
CA PRO A 148 14.98 -11.67 -2.34
C PRO A 148 14.36 -10.35 -2.83
N LEU A 149 14.74 -9.85 -4.00
CA LEU A 149 14.18 -8.60 -4.53
C LEU A 149 12.81 -8.80 -5.19
N VAL A 150 12.47 -10.03 -5.58
CA VAL A 150 11.16 -10.42 -6.11
C VAL A 150 10.22 -10.84 -4.97
N SER A 151 10.73 -11.64 -4.04
CA SER A 151 10.00 -12.26 -2.92
C SER A 151 10.77 -12.05 -1.62
N PRO A 152 10.61 -10.90 -0.93
CA PRO A 152 11.44 -10.49 0.19
C PRO A 152 11.53 -11.48 1.34
N GLY A 153 10.48 -12.24 1.61
CA GLY A 153 10.44 -13.30 2.61
C GLY A 153 11.45 -14.43 2.36
N MET A 154 11.98 -14.56 1.14
CA MET A 154 13.05 -15.49 0.79
C MET A 154 14.43 -15.05 1.29
N CYS A 155 14.61 -13.78 1.63
CA CYS A 155 15.85 -13.29 2.22
C CYS A 155 16.01 -13.82 3.65
N LYS A 156 16.95 -14.75 3.87
CA LYS A 156 17.31 -15.26 5.20
C LYS A 156 18.63 -14.69 5.74
N ASP A 157 19.24 -13.77 5.00
CA ASP A 157 20.49 -13.10 5.41
C ASP A 157 20.19 -11.97 6.40
N LEU A 158 20.52 -12.21 7.68
CA LEU A 158 20.34 -11.24 8.76
C LEU A 158 21.23 -10.00 8.61
N SER A 159 22.39 -10.13 7.97
CA SER A 159 23.28 -8.98 7.74
C SER A 159 22.66 -8.04 6.71
N TRP A 160 22.07 -8.61 5.65
CA TRP A 160 21.32 -7.86 4.66
C TRP A 160 20.11 -7.17 5.29
N TRP A 161 19.32 -7.89 6.09
CA TRP A 161 18.18 -7.29 6.80
C TRP A 161 18.59 -6.22 7.82
N SER A 162 19.68 -6.42 8.57
CA SER A 162 20.17 -5.41 9.53
C SER A 162 20.57 -4.10 8.85
N ARG A 163 21.06 -4.19 7.61
CA ARG A 163 21.20 -3.03 6.72
C ARG A 163 19.83 -2.55 6.25
N ALA A 164 18.96 -3.38 5.71
CA ALA A 164 17.67 -2.97 5.12
C ALA A 164 16.69 -2.30 6.09
N VAL A 165 16.67 -2.68 7.37
CA VAL A 165 15.68 -2.17 8.33
C VAL A 165 15.87 -0.67 8.62
N PRO A 166 14.82 0.17 8.47
CA PRO A 166 14.81 1.61 8.80
C PRO A 166 15.32 1.93 10.20
N SER A 167 15.78 3.17 10.42
CA SER A 167 16.37 3.58 11.70
C SER A 167 15.38 3.56 12.87
N ALA A 168 14.12 3.91 12.64
CA ALA A 168 13.03 3.83 13.62
C ALA A 168 12.26 2.50 13.56
N GLY A 169 12.60 1.61 12.63
CA GLY A 169 12.10 0.24 12.57
C GLY A 169 11.08 -0.09 11.47
N ILE A 170 10.52 -1.30 11.55
CA ILE A 170 9.42 -1.77 10.70
C ILE A 170 8.24 -2.15 11.58
N VAL A 171 7.04 -1.78 11.15
CA VAL A 171 5.78 -2.13 11.82
C VAL A 171 4.92 -2.92 10.84
N PHE A 172 4.52 -4.11 11.23
CA PHE A 172 3.61 -4.98 10.50
C PHE A 172 2.24 -4.93 11.16
N TYR A 173 1.18 -4.69 10.39
CA TYR A 173 -0.21 -4.85 10.80
C TYR A 173 -0.83 -5.94 9.96
N TYR A 174 -1.42 -6.97 10.57
CA TYR A 174 -2.04 -8.07 9.82
C TYR A 174 -3.10 -8.76 10.68
N GLY A 175 -4.02 -9.46 10.04
CA GLY A 175 -5.08 -10.20 10.72
C GLY A 175 -4.67 -11.65 10.99
N SER A 176 -5.16 -12.27 12.08
CA SER A 176 -4.88 -13.69 12.35
C SER A 176 -5.55 -14.63 11.33
N GLU A 177 -6.65 -14.20 10.71
CA GLU A 177 -7.45 -14.96 9.76
C GLU A 177 -7.04 -14.72 8.30
N GLU A 178 -5.97 -13.97 8.00
CA GLU A 178 -5.58 -13.68 6.62
C GLU A 178 -4.64 -14.72 6.00
N VAL A 179 -4.68 -14.85 4.68
CA VAL A 179 -3.86 -15.80 3.91
C VAL A 179 -2.36 -15.67 4.16
N PHE A 180 -1.86 -14.45 4.40
CA PHE A 180 -0.42 -14.17 4.57
C PHE A 180 0.07 -14.26 6.02
N CYS A 181 -0.82 -14.48 6.98
CA CYS A 181 -0.54 -14.37 8.42
C CYS A 181 0.74 -15.11 8.84
N GLN A 182 0.88 -16.37 8.46
CA GLN A 182 2.04 -17.19 8.86
C GLN A 182 3.36 -16.67 8.27
N GLU A 183 3.39 -16.28 7.00
CA GLU A 183 4.60 -15.76 6.36
C GLU A 183 5.03 -14.40 6.95
N ILE A 184 4.05 -13.54 7.28
CA ILE A 184 4.32 -12.26 7.94
C ILE A 184 4.93 -12.50 9.33
N ARG A 185 4.34 -13.42 10.11
CA ARG A 185 4.83 -13.79 11.45
C ARG A 185 6.27 -14.32 11.39
N ASP A 186 6.54 -15.21 10.44
CA ASP A 186 7.87 -15.80 10.25
C ASP A 186 8.92 -14.76 9.84
N LEU A 187 8.58 -13.83 8.94
CA LEU A 187 9.48 -12.75 8.58
C LEU A 187 9.72 -11.81 9.76
N ALA A 188 8.68 -11.38 10.48
CA ALA A 188 8.83 -10.51 11.64
C ALA A 188 9.77 -11.12 12.69
N ALA A 189 9.59 -12.39 13.03
CA ALA A 189 10.45 -13.13 13.97
C ALA A 189 11.91 -13.26 13.47
N LEU A 190 12.13 -13.38 12.15
CA LEU A 190 13.47 -13.33 11.56
C LEU A 190 14.09 -11.93 11.73
N LEU A 191 13.32 -10.86 11.44
CA LEU A 191 13.82 -9.50 11.50
C LEU A 191 14.14 -9.04 12.92
N GLU A 192 13.43 -9.55 13.93
CA GLU A 192 13.74 -9.28 15.35
C GLU A 192 15.18 -9.69 15.71
N GLN A 193 15.71 -10.75 15.08
CA GLN A 193 17.08 -11.22 15.32
C GLN A 193 18.16 -10.24 14.81
N THR A 194 17.78 -9.23 14.02
CA THR A 194 18.72 -8.17 13.59
C THR A 194 19.08 -7.20 14.72
N GLY A 195 18.36 -7.24 15.85
CA GLY A 195 18.49 -6.28 16.95
C GLY A 195 17.90 -4.89 16.64
N ARG A 196 17.21 -4.74 15.51
CA ARG A 196 16.48 -3.52 15.12
C ARG A 196 15.06 -3.53 15.69
N VAL A 197 14.40 -2.36 15.67
CA VAL A 197 13.02 -2.24 16.13
C VAL A 197 12.07 -2.86 15.10
N ILE A 198 11.43 -3.96 15.50
CA ILE A 198 10.39 -4.64 14.71
C ILE A 198 9.15 -4.73 15.60
N GLN A 199 7.98 -4.41 15.04
CA GLN A 199 6.70 -4.53 15.74
C GLN A 199 5.72 -5.31 14.87
N ALA A 200 5.30 -6.48 15.33
CA ALA A 200 4.20 -7.24 14.72
C ALA A 200 2.90 -6.98 15.47
N ARG A 201 1.90 -6.43 14.78
CA ARG A 201 0.55 -6.13 15.28
C ARG A 201 -0.42 -7.08 14.59
N GLU A 202 -0.47 -8.30 15.10
CA GLU A 202 -1.46 -9.29 14.71
C GLU A 202 -2.79 -8.98 15.41
N GLU A 203 -3.87 -8.85 14.64
CA GLU A 203 -5.20 -8.60 15.17
C GLU A 203 -6.08 -9.84 15.01
N GLU A 204 -6.53 -10.36 16.16
CA GLU A 204 -7.30 -11.61 16.23
C GLU A 204 -8.64 -11.50 15.49
N GLY A 205 -8.97 -12.49 14.66
CA GLY A 205 -10.22 -12.60 13.94
C GLY A 205 -10.36 -11.66 12.74
N LEU A 206 -9.36 -10.83 12.45
CA LEU A 206 -9.39 -9.93 11.28
C LEU A 206 -8.70 -10.54 10.06
N ILE A 207 -9.07 -9.99 8.90
CA ILE A 207 -8.74 -10.49 7.57
C ILE A 207 -7.68 -9.61 6.87
N HIS A 208 -7.39 -9.92 5.60
CA HIS A 208 -6.41 -9.19 4.83
C HIS A 208 -6.69 -7.67 4.76
N ALA A 209 -5.64 -6.89 4.97
CA ALA A 209 -5.64 -5.44 4.97
C ALA A 209 -6.67 -4.83 5.95
N TRP A 210 -6.85 -5.44 7.12
CA TRP A 210 -7.87 -5.03 8.08
C TRP A 210 -7.91 -3.53 8.42
N PRO A 211 -6.80 -2.78 8.57
CA PRO A 211 -6.88 -1.35 8.87
C PRO A 211 -7.61 -0.55 7.79
N VAL A 212 -7.48 -1.00 6.54
CA VAL A 212 -8.18 -0.43 5.38
C VAL A 212 -9.59 -1.00 5.30
N ALA A 213 -9.75 -2.32 5.45
CA ALA A 213 -11.05 -2.98 5.35
C ALA A 213 -12.04 -2.45 6.41
N THR A 214 -11.62 -2.31 7.67
CA THR A 214 -12.49 -1.81 8.75
C THR A 214 -12.97 -0.38 8.48
N LEU A 215 -12.17 0.47 7.83
CA LEU A 215 -12.58 1.83 7.48
C LEU A 215 -13.86 1.85 6.63
N PHE A 216 -14.01 0.87 5.73
CA PHE A 216 -15.12 0.80 4.78
C PHE A 216 -16.24 -0.14 5.22
N LEU A 217 -15.92 -1.20 5.97
CA LEU A 217 -16.86 -2.27 6.28
C LEU A 217 -17.48 -2.18 7.68
N SER A 218 -16.87 -1.44 8.61
CA SER A 218 -17.38 -1.35 9.99
C SER A 218 -18.50 -0.31 10.13
N ASP A 219 -19.50 -0.65 10.94
CA ASP A 219 -20.67 0.21 11.16
C ASP A 219 -20.32 1.41 12.06
N SER A 220 -19.55 1.19 13.12
CA SER A 220 -19.23 2.25 14.07
C SER A 220 -18.06 3.10 13.57
N LYS A 221 -18.13 4.41 13.84
CA LYS A 221 -17.02 5.32 13.57
C LYS A 221 -15.75 4.94 14.34
N ALA A 222 -15.90 4.38 15.54
CA ALA A 222 -14.76 3.98 16.36
C ALA A 222 -13.97 2.85 15.72
N GLU A 223 -14.65 1.81 15.23
CA GLU A 223 -14.03 0.66 14.54
C GLU A 223 -13.43 1.08 13.20
N ARG A 224 -14.15 1.89 12.41
CA ARG A 224 -13.63 2.43 11.15
C ARG A 224 -12.31 3.17 11.31
N GLN A 225 -12.15 3.87 12.43
CA GLN A 225 -10.95 4.65 12.72
C GLN A 225 -9.87 3.89 13.50
N LYS A 226 -10.13 2.65 13.94
CA LYS A 226 -9.21 1.89 14.80
C LYS A 226 -7.83 1.76 14.15
N GLY A 227 -7.77 1.19 12.94
CA GLY A 227 -6.52 0.96 12.22
C GLY A 227 -5.72 2.24 11.98
N ILE A 228 -6.39 3.31 11.51
CA ILE A 228 -5.72 4.61 11.29
C ILE A 228 -5.16 5.18 12.60
N LYS A 229 -5.93 5.12 13.70
CA LYS A 229 -5.47 5.62 15.00
C LYS A 229 -4.24 4.87 15.49
N GLU A 230 -4.22 3.56 15.36
CA GLU A 230 -3.05 2.74 15.74
C GLU A 230 -1.83 3.08 14.89
N ILE A 231 -2.00 3.16 13.57
CA ILE A 231 -0.92 3.54 12.65
C ILE A 231 -0.36 4.92 13.01
N VAL A 232 -1.22 5.90 13.28
CA VAL A 232 -0.81 7.27 13.66
C VAL A 232 -0.09 7.30 15.00
N GLN A 233 -0.59 6.58 16.00
CA GLN A 233 0.05 6.49 17.32
C GLN A 233 1.46 5.90 17.21
N VAL A 234 1.63 4.81 16.46
CA VAL A 234 2.93 4.19 16.25
C VAL A 234 3.86 5.09 15.43
N THR A 235 3.34 5.73 14.38
CA THR A 235 4.11 6.71 13.58
C THR A 235 4.63 7.83 14.47
N TRP A 236 3.77 8.40 15.32
CA TRP A 236 4.15 9.44 16.28
C TRP A 236 5.23 8.94 17.24
N GLY A 237 5.03 7.77 17.83
CA GLY A 237 5.95 7.17 18.79
C GLY A 237 7.33 6.84 18.21
N CYS A 238 7.40 6.39 16.96
CA CYS A 238 8.66 6.03 16.31
C CYS A 238 9.40 7.28 15.78
N MET A 239 8.68 8.18 15.11
CA MET A 239 9.30 9.32 14.43
C MET A 239 9.70 10.44 15.40
N ASN A 240 8.93 10.70 16.46
CA ASN A 240 9.24 11.79 17.40
C ASN A 240 10.19 11.44 18.53
N ARG A 241 10.57 10.16 18.73
CA ARG A 241 11.67 9.81 19.65
C ARG A 241 13.03 10.32 19.16
N ASN A 242 13.16 10.55 17.85
CA ASN A 242 14.40 11.03 17.24
C ASN A 242 14.48 12.57 17.11
N PHE A 243 13.36 13.28 17.25
CA PHE A 243 13.33 14.75 17.30
C PHE A 243 13.30 15.19 18.76
N GLY A 244 14.43 15.67 19.27
CA GLY A 244 14.69 16.02 20.68
C GLY A 244 13.49 16.47 21.52
N SER A 245 13.35 15.81 22.67
CA SER A 245 12.42 16.01 23.78
C SER A 245 11.72 17.38 23.86
N LYS A 246 10.42 17.41 23.54
CA LYS A 246 9.42 18.12 24.35
C LYS A 246 8.21 17.21 24.49
N GLU A 247 8.05 16.62 25.67
CA GLU A 247 6.86 15.87 26.07
C GLU A 247 5.60 16.70 25.76
N ARG A 248 4.85 16.26 24.77
CA ARG A 248 3.41 16.55 24.67
C ARG A 248 2.72 15.24 24.96
N SER A 249 1.92 15.20 26.02
CA SER A 249 1.21 14.00 26.45
C SER A 249 0.26 13.53 25.33
N LEU A 250 0.35 12.25 24.98
CA LEU A 250 -0.51 11.60 23.97
C LEU A 250 -2.00 11.71 24.30
N ASP A 251 -2.36 11.81 25.59
CA ASP A 251 -3.75 11.88 26.06
C ASP A 251 -4.47 13.20 25.74
N ALA A 252 -3.73 14.28 25.51
CA ALA A 252 -4.32 15.57 25.15
C ALA A 252 -4.76 15.62 23.67
N VAL A 253 -4.23 14.74 22.83
CA VAL A 253 -4.35 14.78 21.38
C VAL A 253 -5.54 13.95 20.86
N LEU A 254 -5.96 12.92 21.61
CA LEU A 254 -6.99 11.96 21.18
C LEU A 254 -8.42 12.32 21.59
N ARG A 255 -8.62 13.38 22.37
CA ARG A 255 -9.96 13.91 22.65
C ARG A 255 -10.27 14.92 21.55
N PHE A 256 -11.12 14.60 20.56
CA PHE A 256 -12.12 15.50 19.94
C PHE A 256 -12.66 14.98 18.60
N ASN A 257 -13.85 15.47 18.26
CA ASN A 257 -14.88 14.80 17.47
C ASN A 257 -14.85 15.24 15.99
N VAL A 258 -14.60 14.32 15.06
CA VAL A 258 -14.78 14.59 13.61
C VAL A 258 -16.28 14.63 13.27
N GLN A 259 -16.87 15.82 13.14
CA GLN A 259 -18.15 15.99 12.43
C GLN A 259 -17.86 16.17 10.94
N SER A 260 -18.01 15.11 10.15
CA SER A 260 -18.20 15.22 8.71
C SER A 260 -19.10 14.06 8.26
N GLY A 261 -20.36 14.40 7.96
CA GLY A 261 -21.35 13.45 7.48
C GLY A 261 -21.07 13.01 6.05
N ILE A 262 -21.15 11.70 5.80
CA ILE A 262 -21.15 11.13 4.45
C ILE A 262 -22.62 11.06 3.99
N SER A 263 -22.92 11.57 2.79
CA SER A 263 -24.27 11.45 2.24
C SER A 263 -24.50 10.02 1.74
N VAL A 264 -25.71 9.51 2.00
CA VAL A 264 -26.20 8.16 1.62
C VAL A 264 -26.01 7.86 0.13
N ALA A 265 -25.89 8.88 -0.72
CA ALA A 265 -25.63 8.76 -2.15
C ALA A 265 -24.25 8.15 -2.47
N GLY A 266 -23.20 8.48 -1.70
CA GLY A 266 -21.85 7.94 -1.91
C GLY A 266 -21.75 6.44 -1.64
N ALA A 267 -22.43 5.97 -0.59
CA ALA A 267 -22.50 4.54 -0.26
C ALA A 267 -23.30 3.73 -1.30
N LEU A 268 -24.36 4.30 -1.87
CA LEU A 268 -25.18 3.66 -2.91
C LEU A 268 -24.43 3.53 -4.25
N LEU A 269 -23.64 4.54 -4.63
CA LEU A 269 -22.75 4.49 -5.80
C LEU A 269 -21.67 3.41 -5.64
N LEU A 270 -21.15 3.23 -4.43
CA LEU A 270 -20.13 2.22 -4.11
C LEU A 270 -20.70 0.79 -4.16
N ALA A 271 -21.87 0.55 -3.56
CA ALA A 271 -22.53 -0.76 -3.60
C ALA A 271 -22.93 -1.17 -5.02
N LYS A 272 -23.32 -0.20 -5.86
CA LYS A 272 -23.62 -0.42 -7.27
C LYS A 272 -22.36 -0.78 -8.06
N SER A 273 -21.26 -0.07 -7.82
CA SER A 273 -19.97 -0.32 -8.48
C SER A 273 -19.39 -1.69 -8.11
N LEU A 274 -19.51 -2.12 -6.85
CA LEU A 274 -19.05 -3.44 -6.39
C LEU A 274 -19.91 -4.59 -6.94
N ARG A 275 -21.24 -4.40 -7.07
CA ARG A 275 -22.10 -5.38 -7.76
C ARG A 275 -21.79 -5.48 -9.24
N GLU A 276 -21.56 -4.34 -9.91
CA GLU A 276 -21.18 -4.31 -11.32
C GLU A 276 -19.80 -4.94 -11.54
N LEU A 277 -18.86 -4.77 -10.60
CA LEU A 277 -17.56 -5.45 -10.60
C LEU A 277 -17.69 -6.97 -10.40
N ALA A 278 -18.51 -7.42 -9.45
CA ALA A 278 -18.72 -8.85 -9.22
C ALA A 278 -19.35 -9.55 -10.44
N VAL A 279 -20.31 -8.88 -11.09
CA VAL A 279 -20.92 -9.36 -12.33
C VAL A 279 -19.92 -9.33 -13.49
N ALA A 280 -19.07 -8.31 -13.59
CA ALA A 280 -18.01 -8.24 -14.59
C ALA A 280 -16.95 -9.35 -14.39
N ILE A 281 -16.58 -9.66 -13.15
CA ILE A 281 -15.65 -10.74 -12.81
C ILE A 281 -16.25 -12.11 -13.19
N GLU A 282 -17.52 -12.37 -12.84
CA GLU A 282 -18.19 -13.61 -13.26
C GLU A 282 -18.41 -13.71 -14.78
N ALA A 283 -18.57 -12.58 -15.47
CA ALA A 283 -18.72 -12.53 -16.92
C ALA A 283 -17.37 -12.74 -17.64
N LEU A 284 -16.27 -12.23 -17.07
CA LEU A 284 -14.91 -12.45 -17.57
C LEU A 284 -14.48 -13.90 -17.38
N ASP A 285 -14.82 -14.52 -16.25
CA ASP A 285 -14.52 -15.93 -15.97
C ASP A 285 -15.30 -16.88 -16.91
N ARG A 286 -16.57 -16.57 -17.18
CA ARG A 286 -17.40 -17.33 -18.15
C ARG A 286 -17.00 -17.11 -19.62
N ASN A 287 -16.58 -15.90 -20.01
CA ASN A 287 -16.21 -15.60 -21.40
C ASN A 287 -14.78 -16.03 -21.76
N ALA A 288 -13.85 -16.07 -20.80
CA ALA A 288 -12.51 -16.63 -21.00
C ALA A 288 -12.55 -18.13 -21.35
N GLN A 289 -13.62 -18.83 -20.96
CA GLN A 289 -13.86 -20.24 -21.27
C GLN A 289 -14.48 -20.47 -22.67
N ILE A 290 -15.12 -19.46 -23.31
CA ILE A 290 -16.06 -19.75 -24.41
C ILE A 290 -15.72 -19.19 -25.80
N ASN A 291 -15.15 -18.01 -26.05
CA ASN A 291 -14.59 -17.64 -27.38
C ASN A 291 -14.08 -16.17 -27.50
N GLY A 292 -12.92 -16.02 -28.17
CA GLY A 292 -12.43 -14.91 -29.01
C GLY A 292 -12.80 -13.43 -28.74
N LYS A 293 -11.79 -12.67 -28.28
CA LYS A 293 -11.56 -11.20 -28.20
C LYS A 293 -12.42 -10.21 -29.04
N LYS A 294 -12.99 -10.59 -30.18
CA LYS A 294 -13.68 -9.68 -31.13
C LYS A 294 -15.11 -9.29 -30.73
N GLN A 295 -15.78 -10.06 -29.87
CA GLN A 295 -17.18 -9.80 -29.50
C GLN A 295 -17.31 -8.77 -28.35
N LEU A 296 -16.28 -8.68 -27.49
CA LEU A 296 -16.20 -7.69 -26.40
C LEU A 296 -16.01 -6.25 -26.90
N GLU A 297 -15.21 -6.06 -27.95
CA GLU A 297 -14.90 -4.74 -28.53
C GLU A 297 -16.17 -4.05 -29.06
N ASN A 298 -17.10 -4.80 -29.65
CA ASN A 298 -18.36 -4.25 -30.19
C ASN A 298 -19.38 -3.88 -29.10
N GLN A 299 -19.37 -4.55 -27.94
CA GLN A 299 -20.31 -4.24 -26.86
C GLN A 299 -19.91 -2.97 -26.10
N LEU A 300 -18.60 -2.77 -25.86
CA LEU A 300 -18.07 -1.57 -25.20
C LEU A 300 -18.28 -0.29 -26.02
N ALA A 301 -18.27 -0.37 -27.35
CA ALA A 301 -18.51 0.79 -28.22
C ALA A 301 -19.95 1.34 -28.17
N SER A 302 -20.91 0.58 -27.64
CA SER A 302 -22.34 0.93 -27.66
C SER A 302 -22.83 1.66 -26.40
N ALA A 303 -22.02 1.72 -25.34
CA ALA A 303 -22.40 2.33 -24.07
C ALA A 303 -22.09 3.84 -24.05
N GLN A 304 -23.08 4.68 -24.38
CA GLN A 304 -22.98 6.14 -24.22
C GLN A 304 -23.06 6.54 -22.75
N TRP A 305 -21.94 6.92 -22.15
CA TRP A 305 -21.88 7.55 -20.83
C TRP A 305 -21.78 9.07 -20.96
N GLY A 306 -22.84 9.80 -20.58
CA GLY A 306 -22.85 11.25 -20.59
C GLY A 306 -21.98 11.84 -19.47
N ILE A 307 -20.92 12.56 -19.83
CA ILE A 307 -20.04 13.29 -18.90
C ILE A 307 -20.02 14.77 -19.29
N PRO A 308 -20.11 15.73 -18.35
CA PRO A 308 -19.96 17.16 -18.64
C PRO A 308 -18.54 17.46 -19.17
N LYS A 309 -18.47 18.19 -20.28
CA LYS A 309 -17.20 18.68 -20.84
C LYS A 309 -16.72 19.89 -20.05
N THR A 310 -15.42 19.90 -19.72
CA THR A 310 -14.60 20.98 -19.13
C THR A 310 -14.46 21.01 -17.59
N PHE A 311 -13.22 20.83 -17.13
CA PHE A 311 -12.67 21.45 -15.92
C PHE A 311 -11.30 22.08 -16.28
N PRO A 312 -10.95 23.26 -15.73
CA PRO A 312 -9.78 24.01 -16.15
C PRO A 312 -8.47 23.41 -15.63
N THR A 313 -7.44 23.62 -16.43
CA THR A 313 -6.03 23.24 -16.28
C THR A 313 -5.36 23.76 -15.00
N THR A 314 -4.49 22.90 -14.46
CA THR A 314 -3.28 23.17 -13.67
C THR A 314 -3.20 24.50 -12.91
N THR A 315 -3.35 24.43 -11.58
CA THR A 315 -2.80 25.46 -10.67
C THR A 315 -1.79 24.80 -9.75
N ILE A 316 -0.49 25.01 -10.05
CA ILE A 316 0.62 24.65 -9.15
C ILE A 316 0.72 25.76 -8.11
N PHE A 317 0.28 25.49 -6.88
CA PHE A 317 0.62 26.35 -5.75
C PHE A 317 2.04 26.01 -5.30
N ASN A 318 3.01 26.81 -5.74
CA ASN A 318 4.38 26.74 -5.28
C ASN A 318 4.46 27.35 -3.87
N VAL A 319 4.26 26.53 -2.84
CA VAL A 319 4.42 26.91 -1.44
C VAL A 319 5.69 26.25 -0.93
N ASN A 320 6.72 27.08 -0.72
CA ASN A 320 8.08 26.70 -0.34
C ASN A 320 8.15 26.25 1.15
N VAL A 321 7.34 25.25 1.53
CA VAL A 321 7.24 24.72 2.90
C VAL A 321 7.60 23.25 2.88
N ARG A 322 8.79 22.92 3.39
CA ARG A 322 9.26 21.54 3.50
C ARG A 322 8.36 20.73 4.45
N PRO A 323 7.91 19.52 4.07
CA PRO A 323 7.04 18.71 4.93
C PRO A 323 7.77 18.21 6.18
N GLU A 324 7.03 18.03 7.27
CA GLU A 324 7.54 17.54 8.55
C GLU A 324 7.76 16.03 8.57
N LEU A 325 6.85 15.32 7.93
CA LEU A 325 6.82 13.88 7.71
C LEU A 325 6.40 13.65 6.26
N PHE A 326 7.12 12.82 5.53
CA PHE A 326 6.72 12.41 4.19
C PHE A 326 6.25 10.95 4.21
N LEU A 327 4.96 10.73 3.96
CA LEU A 327 4.39 9.42 3.72
C LEU A 327 4.61 9.05 2.26
N PHE A 328 5.47 8.07 2.02
CA PHE A 328 5.59 7.44 0.70
C PHE A 328 4.72 6.18 0.70
N THR A 329 3.61 6.25 -0.02
CA THR A 329 2.73 5.13 -0.30
C THR A 329 2.77 4.84 -1.80
N LEU A 330 2.38 3.65 -2.24
CA LEU A 330 2.34 3.25 -3.66
C LEU A 330 0.90 3.20 -4.13
N SER A 331 0.47 3.64 -5.31
CA SER A 331 -0.85 3.35 -5.96
C SER A 331 -0.88 3.87 -7.40
N MET A 332 -1.54 3.25 -8.42
CA MET A 332 -1.52 3.39 -9.93
C MET A 332 -2.10 4.59 -10.74
N ARG A 333 -1.61 4.75 -12.00
CA ARG A 333 -2.01 5.69 -13.09
C ARG A 333 -3.15 5.19 -13.96
N ILE A 334 -4.15 6.05 -14.21
CA ILE A 334 -5.16 5.84 -15.27
C ILE A 334 -4.58 6.30 -16.61
N HIS A 335 -4.39 5.38 -17.57
CA HIS A 335 -4.24 5.75 -18.98
C HIS A 335 -5.64 6.00 -19.56
N MET A 336 -6.03 7.27 -19.70
CA MET A 336 -6.99 7.63 -20.74
C MET A 336 -6.22 7.60 -22.07
N ALA A 337 -6.42 6.56 -22.86
CA ALA A 337 -5.95 6.54 -24.23
C ALA A 337 -6.71 7.63 -25.02
N LEU A 338 -6.12 8.82 -25.13
CA LEU A 338 -6.38 9.71 -26.26
C LEU A 338 -5.50 9.19 -27.41
N SER A 339 -6.00 8.19 -28.13
CA SER A 339 -5.48 7.91 -29.46
C SER A 339 -5.89 9.08 -30.36
N GLU A 340 -4.93 9.94 -30.67
CA GLU A 340 -5.03 10.87 -31.79
C GLU A 340 -5.27 10.05 -33.07
N ILE A 341 -6.34 10.39 -33.76
CA ILE A 341 -6.73 9.86 -35.06
C ILE A 341 -6.08 10.75 -36.13
N PRO A 342 -5.34 10.20 -37.12
CA PRO A 342 -5.33 10.72 -38.48
C PRO A 342 -6.57 10.27 -39.26
#